data_AF-A0A6I4NLP8-F1
#
_entry.id   AF-A0A6I4NLP8-F1
#
_cell.length_a   1.000
_cell.length_b   1.000
_cell.length_c   1.000
_cell.angle_alpha   90.00
_cell.angle_beta   90.00
_cell.angle_gamma   90.00
#
_symmetry.space_group_name_H-M   'P 1'
#
loop_
_entity.id
_entity.type
_entity.pdbx_description
1 polymer ?
#
loop_
_entity_poly.entity_id
_entity_poly.type
_entity_poly.pdbx_seq_one_letter_code
_entity_poly.pdbx_strand_id
1 'polypeptide(L)'
;MATTKWAIDPTHSEIGFKVKHMMFTNVSGKFGTYDATITTEGDDFENAAIEFSGDIASIDTANADRDGHLRSGDFFDVDNHPKLTFKGSSFKKINDGAYELTGDLTIKGVSKEVKFPVEFSGILTDPWGNTKVGLSIEGKINRKDWGLNWNSALETGGVLVGEEVRLNIELQFAKQA
;
A
#
# COMPACT_ATOMS: atom_id res chain seq x y z
N MET A 1 19.24 -16.52 -14.51
CA MET A 1 18.79 -15.73 -15.68
C MET A 1 19.20 -14.28 -15.49
N ALA A 2 18.97 -13.37 -16.44
CA ALA A 2 19.25 -11.95 -16.23
C ALA A 2 18.24 -11.35 -15.24
N THR A 3 18.72 -10.52 -14.32
CA THR A 3 17.86 -9.78 -13.38
C THR A 3 17.17 -8.63 -14.10
N THR A 4 15.85 -8.54 -13.99
CA THR A 4 15.06 -7.39 -14.48
C THR A 4 14.63 -6.54 -13.30
N LYS A 5 14.76 -5.22 -13.42
CA LYS A 5 14.22 -4.27 -12.45
C LYS A 5 13.02 -3.55 -13.03
N TRP A 6 12.00 -3.35 -12.22
CA TRP A 6 10.81 -2.58 -12.54
C TRP A 6 10.67 -1.47 -11.50
N ALA A 7 10.55 -0.22 -11.96
CA ALA A 7 10.32 0.94 -11.11
C ALA A 7 8.87 1.38 -11.23
N ILE A 8 8.25 1.78 -10.11
CA ILE A 8 6.88 2.26 -10.10
C ILE A 8 6.73 3.50 -10.99
N ASP A 9 5.61 3.59 -11.71
CA ASP A 9 5.16 4.79 -12.39
C ASP A 9 4.17 5.52 -11.46
N PRO A 10 4.61 6.56 -10.73
CA PRO A 10 3.76 7.24 -9.76
C PRO A 10 2.61 8.03 -10.42
N THR A 11 2.67 8.27 -11.73
CA THR A 11 1.60 8.99 -12.45
C THR A 11 0.44 8.08 -12.86
N HIS A 12 0.69 6.77 -12.90
CA HIS A 12 -0.30 5.73 -13.24
C HIS A 12 -0.48 4.72 -12.10
N SER A 13 -0.17 5.13 -10.87
CA SER A 13 -0.34 4.32 -9.67
C SER A 13 -1.13 5.10 -8.60
N GLU A 14 -1.83 4.38 -7.72
CA GLU A 14 -2.54 4.94 -6.58
C GLU A 14 -2.42 4.01 -5.37
N ILE A 15 -2.05 4.58 -4.22
CA ILE A 15 -2.03 3.87 -2.94
C ILE A 15 -3.23 4.33 -2.10
N GLY A 16 -4.40 3.77 -2.39
CA GLY A 16 -5.67 4.14 -1.80
C GLY A 16 -6.05 3.31 -0.57
N PHE A 17 -6.76 3.94 0.36
CA PHE A 17 -7.37 3.26 1.50
C PHE A 17 -8.74 3.85 1.86
N LYS A 18 -9.54 3.06 2.59
CA LYS A 18 -10.83 3.47 3.16
C LYS A 18 -10.96 2.98 4.59
N VAL A 19 -11.46 3.86 5.46
CA VAL A 19 -11.74 3.55 6.87
C VAL A 19 -13.16 3.94 7.21
N LYS A 20 -13.83 3.12 8.00
CA LYS A 20 -15.20 3.39 8.44
C LYS A 20 -15.22 4.49 9.50
N HIS A 21 -16.06 5.51 9.32
CA HIS A 21 -16.27 6.62 10.22
C HIS A 21 -17.64 6.51 10.91
N MET A 22 -17.65 6.58 12.25
CA MET A 22 -18.83 6.40 13.10
C MET A 22 -19.64 5.13 12.80
N MET A 23 -18.97 4.08 12.34
CA MET A 23 -19.57 2.82 11.88
C MET A 23 -20.60 2.95 10.73
N PHE A 24 -20.71 4.14 10.11
CA PHE A 24 -21.76 4.48 9.15
C PHE A 24 -21.19 4.76 7.74
N THR A 25 -20.36 5.80 7.60
CA THR A 25 -19.78 6.21 6.31
C THR A 25 -18.33 5.73 6.17
N ASN A 26 -17.76 5.87 4.98
CA ASN A 26 -16.33 5.63 4.76
C ASN A 26 -15.64 6.97 4.49
N VAL A 27 -14.47 7.14 5.10
CA VAL A 27 -13.49 8.16 4.74
C VAL A 27 -12.49 7.50 3.82
N SER A 28 -12.32 8.06 2.63
CA SER A 28 -11.27 7.67 1.69
C SER A 28 -10.02 8.48 1.97
N GLY A 29 -8.86 7.86 1.79
CA GLY A 29 -7.59 8.56 1.76
C GLY A 29 -6.59 7.87 0.85
N LYS A 30 -5.47 8.54 0.62
CA LYS A 30 -4.37 8.02 -0.19
C LYS A 30 -3.02 8.58 0.28
N PHE A 31 -1.95 7.96 -0.16
CA PHE A 31 -0.59 8.51 -0.06
C PHE A 31 -0.18 9.08 -1.42
N GLY A 32 0.23 10.35 -1.44
CA GLY A 32 0.61 11.06 -2.67
C GLY A 32 2.08 10.94 -3.06
N THR A 33 2.94 10.47 -2.16
CA THR A 33 4.38 10.34 -2.40
C THR A 33 4.85 8.99 -1.91
N TYR A 34 5.34 8.18 -2.84
CA TYR A 34 5.77 6.83 -2.60
C TYR A 34 6.77 6.39 -3.67
N ASP A 35 7.49 5.32 -3.38
CA ASP A 35 8.39 4.63 -4.29
C ASP A 35 8.21 3.12 -4.13
N ALA A 36 8.38 2.38 -5.21
CA ALA A 36 8.37 0.93 -5.19
C ALA A 36 9.19 0.35 -6.32
N THR A 37 9.80 -0.79 -6.04
CA THR A 37 10.60 -1.56 -7.00
C THR A 37 10.23 -3.03 -6.97
N ILE A 38 10.23 -3.65 -8.14
CA ILE A 38 10.11 -5.11 -8.30
C ILE A 38 11.38 -5.60 -8.99
N THR A 39 11.97 -6.67 -8.47
CA THR A 39 13.10 -7.36 -9.10
C THR A 39 12.71 -8.80 -9.44
N THR A 40 12.85 -9.17 -10.71
CA THR A 40 12.46 -10.48 -11.26
C THR A 40 13.64 -11.18 -11.95
N GLU A 41 13.49 -12.49 -12.18
CA GLU A 41 14.34 -13.22 -13.12
C GLU A 41 13.67 -13.22 -14.51
N GLY A 42 14.22 -12.47 -15.47
CA GLY A 42 13.54 -12.23 -16.74
C GLY A 42 12.20 -11.53 -16.53
N ASP A 43 11.13 -12.05 -17.13
CA ASP A 43 9.76 -11.54 -17.01
C ASP A 43 8.88 -12.45 -16.13
N ASP A 44 9.50 -13.35 -15.35
CA ASP A 44 8.81 -14.19 -14.38
C ASP A 44 8.71 -13.47 -13.03
N PHE A 45 7.48 -13.26 -12.57
CA PHE A 45 7.22 -12.60 -11.30
C PHE A 45 7.23 -13.58 -10.13
N GLU A 46 7.26 -14.89 -10.36
CA GLU A 46 7.32 -15.87 -9.27
C GLU A 46 8.56 -15.62 -8.38
N ASN A 47 8.31 -15.46 -7.07
CA ASN A 47 9.31 -15.08 -6.06
C ASN A 47 10.01 -13.72 -6.31
N ALA A 48 9.37 -12.80 -7.04
CA ALA A 48 9.89 -11.44 -7.22
C ALA A 48 10.18 -10.75 -5.89
N ALA A 49 11.32 -10.06 -5.81
CA ALA A 49 11.65 -9.21 -4.67
C ALA A 49 10.94 -7.86 -4.84
N ILE A 50 10.08 -7.52 -3.89
CA ILE A 50 9.24 -6.32 -3.94
C ILE A 50 9.57 -5.44 -2.74
N GLU A 51 9.84 -4.17 -2.98
CA GLU A 51 10.09 -3.17 -1.94
C GLU A 51 9.19 -1.96 -2.20
N PHE A 52 8.58 -1.42 -1.13
CA PHE A 52 7.75 -0.23 -1.18
C PHE A 52 8.07 0.70 -0.01
N SER A 53 8.00 2.01 -0.25
CA SER A 53 8.12 3.07 0.75
C SER A 53 7.12 4.18 0.45
N GLY A 54 6.23 4.48 1.39
CA GLY A 54 5.29 5.62 1.32
C GLY A 54 5.65 6.70 2.33
N ASP A 55 5.63 7.96 1.92
CA ASP A 55 5.82 9.11 2.80
C ASP A 55 4.52 9.43 3.53
N ILE A 56 4.55 9.37 4.87
CA ILE A 56 3.40 9.66 5.73
C ILE A 56 2.95 11.12 5.59
N ALA A 57 3.86 12.06 5.34
CA ALA A 57 3.51 13.47 5.16
C ALA A 57 2.62 13.70 3.92
N SER A 58 2.63 12.76 2.96
CA SER A 58 1.81 12.81 1.75
C SER A 58 0.39 12.27 1.92
N ILE A 59 0.00 11.87 3.14
CA ILE A 59 -1.37 11.40 3.40
C ILE A 59 -2.38 12.50 3.10
N ASP A 60 -3.40 12.15 2.33
CA ASP A 60 -4.47 13.04 1.90
C ASP A 60 -5.81 12.33 2.05
N THR A 61 -6.71 12.93 2.84
CA THR A 61 -8.11 12.49 2.99
C THR A 61 -9.09 13.57 2.51
N ALA A 62 -8.62 14.55 1.75
CA ALA A 62 -9.33 15.75 1.34
C ALA A 62 -9.82 16.61 2.53
N ASN A 63 -9.14 16.56 3.67
CA ASN A 63 -9.44 17.39 4.83
C ASN A 63 -8.15 17.72 5.59
N ALA A 64 -7.69 18.97 5.48
CA ALA A 64 -6.40 19.41 6.00
C ALA A 64 -6.27 19.23 7.53
N ASP A 65 -7.32 19.46 8.30
CA ASP A 65 -7.30 19.27 9.76
C ASP A 65 -7.12 17.79 10.12
N ARG A 66 -7.85 16.90 9.45
CA ARG A 66 -7.71 15.45 9.64
C ARG A 66 -6.35 14.96 9.17
N ASP A 67 -5.83 15.45 8.06
CA ASP A 67 -4.52 15.07 7.54
C ASP A 67 -3.41 15.53 8.50
N GLY A 68 -3.53 16.73 9.07
CA GLY A 68 -2.66 17.21 10.15
C GLY A 68 -2.70 16.32 11.38
N HIS A 69 -3.89 15.88 11.81
CA HIS A 69 -4.04 14.96 12.94
C HIS A 69 -3.48 13.56 12.64
N LEU A 70 -3.67 13.03 11.43
CA LEU A 70 -3.10 11.74 11.03
C LEU A 70 -1.56 11.75 11.07
N ARG A 71 -0.94 12.90 10.80
CA ARG A 71 0.52 13.07 10.85
C ARG A 71 1.07 13.24 12.28
N SER A 72 0.23 13.61 13.24
CA SER A 72 0.69 13.92 14.61
C SER A 72 1.16 12.68 15.38
N GLY A 73 1.80 12.91 16.53
CA GLY A 73 2.24 11.85 17.46
C GLY A 73 1.13 10.92 17.97
N ASP A 74 -0.12 11.42 17.99
CA ASP A 74 -1.30 10.64 18.39
C ASP A 74 -1.65 9.55 17.36
N PHE A 75 -1.16 9.69 16.12
CA PHE A 75 -1.42 8.75 15.04
C PHE A 75 -0.12 8.23 14.42
N PHE A 76 0.22 8.62 13.18
CA PHE A 76 1.41 8.07 12.50
C PHE A 76 2.74 8.56 13.08
N ASP A 77 2.75 9.69 13.80
CA ASP A 77 3.95 10.29 14.37
C ASP A 77 5.03 10.54 13.30
N VAL A 78 4.68 11.36 12.30
CA VAL A 78 5.48 11.55 11.08
C VAL A 78 6.90 12.05 11.37
N ASP A 79 7.09 12.82 12.44
CA ASP A 79 8.39 13.38 12.81
C ASP A 79 9.40 12.29 13.23
N ASN A 80 8.92 11.20 13.84
CA ASN A 80 9.75 10.06 14.25
C ASN A 80 9.67 8.89 13.25
N HIS A 81 8.56 8.79 12.53
CA HIS A 81 8.26 7.70 11.60
C HIS A 81 7.78 8.27 10.26
N PRO A 82 8.67 8.89 9.47
CA PRO A 82 8.27 9.60 8.25
C PRO A 82 7.78 8.69 7.13
N LYS A 83 8.05 7.39 7.23
CA LYS A 83 7.77 6.41 6.18
C LYS A 83 7.04 5.20 6.71
N LEU A 84 6.12 4.68 5.91
CA LEU A 84 5.68 3.29 5.98
C LEU A 84 6.41 2.49 4.91
N THR A 85 6.83 1.27 5.23
CA THR A 85 7.60 0.44 4.31
C THR A 85 7.02 -0.96 4.19
N PHE A 86 7.19 -1.57 3.04
CA PHE A 86 6.84 -2.98 2.82
C PHE A 86 8.01 -3.69 2.16
N LYS A 87 8.34 -4.88 2.67
CA LYS A 87 9.36 -5.75 2.09
C LYS A 87 8.77 -7.12 1.81
N GLY A 88 8.65 -7.45 0.52
CA GLY A 88 8.14 -8.73 0.04
C GLY A 88 9.08 -9.89 0.39
N SER A 89 8.52 -10.98 0.87
CA SER A 89 9.21 -12.24 1.14
C SER A 89 8.78 -13.35 0.18
N SER A 90 7.60 -13.24 -0.42
CA SER A 90 7.09 -14.20 -1.41
C SER A 90 6.08 -13.53 -2.35
N PHE A 91 6.18 -13.84 -3.65
CA PHE A 91 5.17 -13.50 -4.65
C PHE A 91 4.80 -14.77 -5.40
N LYS A 92 3.70 -15.39 -5.00
CA LYS A 92 3.34 -16.74 -5.44
C LYS A 92 2.17 -16.69 -6.41
N LYS A 93 2.31 -17.35 -7.56
CA LYS A 93 1.20 -17.54 -8.50
C LYS A 93 0.17 -18.48 -7.88
N ILE A 94 -1.09 -18.04 -7.82
CA ILE A 94 -2.23 -18.85 -7.37
C ILE A 94 -2.92 -19.49 -8.57
N ASN A 95 -3.19 -18.69 -9.61
CA ASN A 95 -3.70 -19.13 -10.91
C ASN A 95 -3.37 -18.07 -11.97
N ASP A 96 -3.93 -18.20 -13.17
CA ASP A 96 -3.72 -17.21 -14.23
C ASP A 96 -4.39 -15.88 -13.86
N GLY A 97 -3.57 -14.84 -13.68
CA GLY A 97 -4.02 -13.50 -13.31
C GLY A 97 -4.13 -13.25 -11.80
N ALA A 98 -3.91 -14.25 -10.94
CA ALA A 98 -3.95 -14.07 -9.48
C ALA A 98 -2.66 -14.54 -8.80
N TYR A 99 -2.13 -13.68 -7.94
CA TYR A 99 -0.95 -13.91 -7.12
C TYR A 99 -1.25 -13.63 -5.65
N GLU A 100 -0.44 -14.19 -4.76
CA GLU A 100 -0.40 -13.83 -3.35
C GLU A 100 0.95 -13.18 -3.04
N LEU A 101 0.91 -11.93 -2.59
CA LEU A 101 2.06 -11.18 -2.09
C LEU A 101 2.13 -11.35 -0.58
N THR A 102 3.19 -11.96 -0.07
CA THR A 102 3.50 -12.02 1.36
C THR A 102 4.71 -11.13 1.65
N GLY A 103 4.68 -10.39 2.75
CA GLY A 103 5.82 -9.60 3.19
C GLY A 103 5.57 -8.85 4.49
N ASP A 104 6.61 -8.18 4.97
CA ASP A 104 6.58 -7.40 6.19
C ASP A 104 6.16 -5.96 5.90
N LEU A 105 4.99 -5.57 6.43
CA LEU A 105 4.53 -4.19 6.44
C LEU A 105 4.96 -3.53 7.75
N THR A 106 5.71 -2.44 7.64
CA THR A 106 6.19 -1.64 8.77
C THR A 106 5.49 -0.29 8.81
N ILE A 107 4.81 -0.02 9.92
CA ILE A 107 4.12 1.25 10.19
C ILE A 107 4.45 1.64 11.63
N LYS A 108 4.85 2.90 11.85
CA LYS A 108 5.21 3.44 13.17
C LYS A 108 6.25 2.56 13.91
N GLY A 109 7.25 2.06 13.18
CA GLY A 109 8.31 1.21 13.72
C GLY A 109 7.90 -0.22 14.10
N VAL A 110 6.62 -0.60 13.93
CA VAL A 110 6.14 -1.96 14.16
C VAL A 110 6.08 -2.69 12.83
N SER A 111 6.68 -3.87 12.73
CA SER A 111 6.62 -4.73 11.53
C SER A 111 5.68 -5.91 11.76
N LYS A 112 4.83 -6.21 10.77
CA LYS A 112 3.93 -7.37 10.76
C LYS A 112 3.92 -8.00 9.38
N GLU A 113 3.95 -9.33 9.34
CA GLU A 113 3.73 -10.08 8.10
C GLU A 113 2.26 -9.91 7.67
N VAL A 114 2.07 -9.56 6.40
CA VAL A 114 0.77 -9.43 5.76
C VAL A 114 0.75 -10.23 4.47
N LYS A 115 -0.45 -10.64 4.08
CA LYS A 115 -0.71 -11.34 2.82
C LYS A 115 -1.75 -10.58 2.04
N PHE A 116 -1.41 -10.22 0.81
CA PHE A 116 -2.28 -9.48 -0.09
C PHE A 116 -2.57 -10.30 -1.34
N PRO A 117 -3.85 -10.48 -1.70
CA PRO A 117 -4.18 -10.95 -3.03
C PRO A 117 -3.79 -9.87 -4.04
N VAL A 118 -3.15 -10.29 -5.11
CA VAL A 118 -2.70 -9.40 -6.19
C VAL A 118 -3.30 -9.91 -7.48
N GLU A 119 -4.02 -9.06 -8.18
CA GLU A 119 -4.43 -9.33 -9.56
C GLU A 119 -3.35 -8.81 -10.51
N PHE A 120 -2.91 -9.68 -11.40
CA PHE A 120 -1.88 -9.40 -12.39
C PHE A 120 -2.55 -9.06 -13.72
N SER A 121 -2.51 -7.78 -14.09
CA SER A 121 -3.17 -7.27 -15.29
C SER A 121 -2.39 -7.54 -16.58
N GLY A 122 -1.15 -8.04 -16.48
CA GLY A 122 -0.31 -8.39 -17.63
C GLY A 122 0.91 -7.50 -17.83
N ILE A 123 1.71 -7.87 -18.84
CA ILE A 123 2.84 -7.09 -19.35
C ILE A 123 2.48 -6.58 -20.73
N LEU A 124 2.74 -5.30 -21.00
CA LEU A 124 2.52 -4.68 -22.31
C LEU A 124 3.65 -3.72 -22.67
N THR A 125 3.78 -3.40 -23.94
CA THR A 125 4.64 -2.30 -24.40
C THR A 125 3.77 -1.08 -24.63
N ASP A 126 4.12 0.04 -24.01
CA ASP A 126 3.40 1.29 -24.18
C ASP A 126 3.69 1.94 -25.56
N PRO A 127 2.92 2.98 -25.97
CA PRO A 127 3.13 3.66 -27.26
C PRO A 127 4.50 4.30 -27.45
N TRP A 128 5.28 4.47 -26.38
CA TRP A 128 6.63 5.04 -26.40
C TRP A 128 7.72 3.97 -26.39
N GLY A 129 7.35 2.68 -26.41
CA GLY A 129 8.27 1.55 -26.46
C GLY A 129 8.72 1.03 -25.10
N ASN A 130 8.19 1.52 -23.97
CA ASN A 130 8.56 1.00 -22.65
C ASN A 130 7.74 -0.24 -22.31
N THR A 131 8.38 -1.25 -21.73
CA THR A 131 7.68 -2.40 -21.17
C THR A 131 7.10 -2.05 -19.81
N LYS A 132 5.79 -2.27 -19.64
CA LYS A 132 5.01 -1.96 -18.45
C LYS A 132 4.39 -3.22 -17.87
N VAL A 133 4.18 -3.25 -16.56
CA VAL A 133 3.37 -4.26 -15.86
C VAL A 133 2.32 -3.58 -15.00
N GLY A 134 1.11 -4.13 -14.98
CA GLY A 134 0.00 -3.68 -14.14
C GLY A 134 -0.33 -4.68 -13.03
N LEU A 135 -0.51 -4.19 -11.81
CA LEU A 135 -0.91 -4.97 -10.64
C LEU A 135 -2.01 -4.22 -9.88
N SER A 136 -2.99 -4.94 -9.34
CA SER A 136 -3.98 -4.37 -8.41
C SER A 136 -4.05 -5.17 -7.12
N ILE A 137 -4.31 -4.49 -6.02
CA ILE A 137 -4.39 -5.09 -4.68
C ILE A 137 -5.64 -4.57 -3.97
N GLU A 138 -6.52 -5.50 -3.61
CA GLU A 138 -7.65 -5.25 -2.72
C GLU A 138 -7.47 -6.05 -1.42
N GLY A 139 -7.19 -5.33 -0.35
CA GLY A 139 -6.75 -5.91 0.91
C GLY A 139 -7.41 -5.29 2.12
N LYS A 140 -7.15 -5.90 3.28
CA LYS A 140 -7.60 -5.39 4.57
C LYS A 140 -6.51 -5.57 5.60
N ILE A 141 -6.33 -4.57 6.44
CA ILE A 141 -5.45 -4.64 7.61
C ILE A 141 -6.18 -4.08 8.84
N ASN A 142 -5.75 -4.46 10.05
CA ASN A 142 -6.23 -3.83 11.27
C ASN A 142 -5.18 -2.83 11.78
N ARG A 143 -5.50 -1.54 11.81
CA ARG A 143 -4.54 -0.49 12.21
C ARG A 143 -3.98 -0.68 13.63
N LYS A 144 -4.72 -1.37 14.50
CA LYS A 144 -4.28 -1.63 15.88
C LYS A 144 -3.08 -2.57 15.95
N ASP A 145 -2.87 -3.42 14.95
CA ASP A 145 -1.73 -4.34 14.89
C ASP A 145 -0.38 -3.59 14.83
N TRP A 146 -0.41 -2.33 14.39
CA TRP A 146 0.73 -1.40 14.33
C TRP A 146 0.71 -0.32 15.42
N GLY A 147 -0.13 -0.49 16.45
CA GLY A 147 -0.21 0.45 17.57
C GLY A 147 -0.93 1.76 17.27
N LEU A 148 -1.57 1.91 16.11
CA LEU A 148 -2.43 3.05 15.79
C LEU A 148 -3.76 2.88 16.52
N ASN A 149 -3.78 3.20 17.82
CA ASN A 149 -4.89 2.92 18.73
C ASN A 149 -5.83 4.10 18.98
N TRP A 150 -5.51 5.29 18.48
CA TRP A 150 -6.32 6.49 18.69
C TRP A 150 -7.79 6.24 18.33
N ASN A 151 -8.70 6.65 19.21
CA ASN A 151 -10.12 6.59 18.97
C ASN A 151 -10.88 7.50 19.92
N SER A 152 -12.13 7.79 19.57
CA SER A 152 -13.11 8.38 20.49
C SER A 152 -14.30 7.45 20.60
N ALA A 153 -14.77 7.21 21.83
CA ALA A 153 -16.02 6.51 22.07
C ALA A 153 -17.19 7.38 21.64
N LEU A 154 -18.25 6.77 21.12
CA LEU A 154 -19.49 7.45 20.76
C LEU A 154 -20.56 7.21 21.84
N GLU A 155 -21.36 8.23 22.15
CA GLU A 155 -22.46 8.13 23.13
C GLU A 155 -23.50 7.07 22.72
N THR A 156 -23.66 6.83 21.42
CA THR A 156 -24.57 5.82 20.84
C THR A 156 -23.99 4.40 20.87
N GLY A 157 -22.81 4.20 21.46
CA GLY A 157 -22.04 2.96 21.37
C GLY A 157 -21.23 2.88 20.08
N GLY A 158 -20.09 2.16 20.15
CA GLY A 158 -19.13 2.03 19.05
C GLY A 158 -18.00 3.05 19.11
N VAL A 159 -17.30 3.18 17.98
CA VAL A 159 -16.07 3.98 17.87
C VAL A 159 -16.15 4.98 16.72
N LEU A 160 -15.47 6.11 16.87
CA LEU A 160 -15.39 7.16 15.86
C LEU A 160 -14.67 6.67 14.60
N VAL A 161 -13.58 5.92 14.77
CA VAL A 161 -12.74 5.43 13.67
C VAL A 161 -12.64 3.91 13.73
N GLY A 162 -13.06 3.24 12.66
CA GLY A 162 -12.97 1.80 12.49
C GLY A 162 -11.54 1.27 12.61
N GLU A 163 -11.43 -0.01 12.94
CA GLU A 163 -10.13 -0.69 13.10
C GLU A 163 -9.65 -1.28 11.76
N GLU A 164 -10.58 -1.81 10.97
CA GLU A 164 -10.33 -2.31 9.62
C GLU A 164 -10.04 -1.13 8.67
N VAL A 165 -8.86 -1.17 8.06
CA VAL A 165 -8.47 -0.32 6.94
C VAL A 165 -8.56 -1.17 5.69
N ARG A 166 -9.42 -0.77 4.75
CA ARG A 166 -9.51 -1.39 3.43
C ARG A 166 -8.51 -0.73 2.50
N LEU A 167 -7.75 -1.53 1.79
CA LEU A 167 -6.76 -1.09 0.81
C LEU A 167 -7.35 -1.29 -0.59
N ASN A 168 -7.16 -0.30 -1.46
CA ASN A 168 -7.47 -0.37 -2.88
C ASN A 168 -6.31 0.32 -3.59
N ILE A 169 -5.43 -0.50 -4.15
CA ILE A 169 -4.12 -0.08 -4.64
C ILE A 169 -4.02 -0.52 -6.09
N GLU A 170 -3.74 0.45 -6.97
CA GLU A 170 -3.54 0.25 -8.40
C GLU A 170 -2.09 0.61 -8.72
N LEU A 171 -1.36 -0.27 -9.39
CA LEU A 171 0.07 -0.09 -9.63
C LEU A 171 0.41 -0.32 -11.08
N GLN A 172 1.21 0.59 -11.63
CA GLN A 172 1.91 0.39 -12.88
C GLN A 172 3.42 0.51 -12.65
N PHE A 173 4.19 -0.42 -13.21
CA PHE A 173 5.66 -0.34 -13.19
C PHE A 173 6.22 -0.32 -14.61
N ALA A 174 7.40 0.26 -14.77
CA ALA A 174 8.17 0.28 -16.01
C ALA A 174 9.48 -0.50 -15.85
N LYS A 175 9.75 -1.37 -16.82
CA LYS A 175 11.03 -2.09 -16.93
C LYS A 175 12.16 -1.09 -17.07
N GLN A 176 13.18 -1.22 -16.22
CA GLN A 176 14.40 -0.44 -16.27
C GLN A 176 15.39 -1.08 -17.25
N ALA A 177 16.16 -0.23 -17.93
CA ALA A 177 17.21 -0.65 -18.86
C ALA A 177 18.46 -1.19 -18.13
#